data_AF-A0A0F9MD51-F1
#
_entry.id   AF-A0A0F9MD51-F1
#
_cell.length_a   1.000
_cell.length_b   1.000
_cell.length_c   1.000
_cell.angle_alpha   90.00
_cell.angle_beta   90.00
_cell.angle_gamma   90.00
#
_symmetry.space_group_name_H-M   'P 1'
#
loop_
_entity.id
_entity.type
_entity.pdbx_description
1 polymer ?
#
loop_
_entity_poly.entity_id
_entity_poly.type
_entity_poly.pdbx_seq_one_letter_code
_entity_poly.pdbx_strand_id
1 'polypeptide(L)'
;MIIQAATQGFTLDGLDGSGQYNSDIDAGIGLTVSFDDDRWKGGDLRFAAFNTDNKLAYFTGSSLKPEIDTKEVELTPGRRTRTRAARPKVDGGTWTITPIHRNNLTSAVTTDSAIILNAHDEARMNLNARYQRFRATGTAGDTWTHAQGVEVIDASPGSVW
;
A
#
# COMPACT_ATOMS: atom_id res chain seq x y z
N MET A 1 -2.38 -21.05 -0.69
CA MET A 1 -3.80 -20.93 -1.07
C MET A 1 -4.46 -19.97 -0.10
N ILE A 2 -5.11 -18.92 -0.60
CA ILE A 2 -5.93 -18.01 0.23
C ILE A 2 -7.34 -18.56 0.22
N ILE A 3 -7.92 -18.70 1.41
CA ILE A 3 -9.28 -19.17 1.61
C ILE A 3 -10.08 -18.15 2.42
N GLN A 4 -11.38 -18.13 2.19
CA GLN A 4 -12.32 -17.41 3.04
C GLN A 4 -12.65 -18.32 4.23
N ALA A 5 -12.44 -17.82 5.45
CA ALA A 5 -12.75 -18.53 6.67
C ALA A 5 -13.52 -17.61 7.63
N ALA A 6 -14.46 -18.19 8.38
CA ALA A 6 -15.18 -17.48 9.42
C ALA A 6 -14.38 -17.51 10.73
N THR A 7 -14.37 -16.39 11.45
CA THR A 7 -13.77 -16.31 12.79
C THR A 7 -14.52 -17.20 13.79
N GLN A 8 -13.77 -17.83 14.69
CA GLN A 8 -14.33 -18.58 15.80
C GLN A 8 -14.72 -17.62 16.93
N GLY A 9 -15.94 -17.76 17.45
CA GLY A 9 -16.37 -16.99 18.62
C GLY A 9 -15.85 -17.61 19.91
N PHE A 10 -15.51 -16.77 20.89
CA PHE A 10 -15.04 -17.18 22.20
C PHE A 10 -15.94 -16.59 23.29
N THR A 11 -16.27 -17.38 24.31
CA THR A 11 -16.81 -16.84 25.57
C THR A 11 -15.65 -16.31 26.40
N LEU A 12 -15.91 -15.36 27.31
CA LEU A 12 -14.88 -14.86 28.24
C LEU A 12 -14.21 -16.00 29.02
N ASP A 13 -15.01 -16.95 29.48
CA ASP A 13 -14.56 -18.17 30.18
C ASP A 13 -13.74 -19.13 29.28
N GLY A 14 -13.98 -19.12 27.96
CA GLY A 14 -13.19 -19.90 27.00
C GLY A 14 -11.89 -19.22 26.56
N LEU A 15 -11.78 -17.90 26.76
CA LEU A 15 -10.58 -17.12 26.51
C LEU A 15 -9.62 -17.17 27.71
N ASP A 16 -10.17 -17.33 28.93
CA ASP A 16 -9.43 -17.53 30.17
C ASP A 16 -8.97 -19.00 30.31
N GLY A 17 -7.76 -19.30 29.85
CA GLY A 17 -7.16 -20.64 29.93
C GLY A 17 -7.02 -21.39 28.60
N SER A 18 -7.48 -20.82 27.47
CA SER A 18 -7.08 -21.32 26.16
C SER A 18 -5.74 -20.68 25.76
N GLY A 19 -4.64 -21.38 26.04
CA GLY A 19 -3.27 -20.99 25.70
C GLY A 19 -2.97 -20.77 24.20
N GLN A 20 -4.01 -20.65 23.37
CA GLN A 20 -3.96 -20.25 21.96
C GLN A 20 -3.88 -18.73 21.78
N TYR A 21 -4.41 -17.91 22.70
CA TYR A 21 -4.40 -16.43 22.59
C TYR A 21 -3.87 -15.72 23.84
N ASN A 22 -4.15 -16.25 25.03
CA ASN A 22 -3.62 -15.75 26.28
C ASN A 22 -3.62 -16.89 27.30
N SER A 23 -2.61 -16.94 28.18
CA SER A 23 -2.59 -17.90 29.29
C SER A 23 -3.42 -17.45 30.50
N ASP A 24 -3.70 -16.15 30.62
CA ASP A 24 -4.46 -15.55 31.73
C ASP A 24 -4.92 -14.13 31.33
N ILE A 25 -6.23 -13.90 31.32
CA ILE A 25 -6.82 -12.59 30.97
C ILE A 25 -6.48 -11.51 31.99
N ASP A 26 -6.41 -11.87 33.27
CA ASP A 26 -6.20 -10.96 34.40
C ASP A 26 -4.71 -10.60 34.57
N ALA A 27 -3.82 -11.36 33.93
CA ALA A 27 -2.38 -11.12 33.95
C ALA A 27 -1.92 -9.86 33.19
N GLY A 28 -2.82 -9.13 32.51
CA GLY A 28 -2.56 -7.80 31.95
C GLY A 28 -1.49 -7.68 30.85
N ILE A 29 -0.89 -8.79 30.40
CA ILE A 29 0.29 -8.81 29.51
C ILE A 29 0.09 -9.63 28.22
N GLY A 30 -1.10 -10.20 27.97
CA GLY A 30 -1.28 -11.19 26.88
C GLY A 30 -2.04 -10.75 25.63
N LEU A 31 -2.89 -9.72 25.69
CA LEU A 31 -3.86 -9.45 24.64
C LEU A 31 -3.39 -8.38 23.66
N THR A 32 -2.97 -8.81 22.47
CA THR A 32 -2.58 -7.93 21.34
C THR A 32 -3.80 -7.28 20.64
N VAL A 33 -5.03 -7.62 21.05
CA VAL A 33 -6.29 -7.21 20.40
C VAL A 33 -7.29 -6.77 21.46
N SER A 34 -8.00 -5.65 21.23
CA SER A 34 -9.04 -5.13 22.12
C SER A 34 -10.18 -6.15 22.35
N PHE A 35 -10.80 -6.16 23.53
CA PHE A 35 -12.00 -6.95 23.82
C PHE A 35 -13.20 -6.58 22.96
N ASP A 36 -13.24 -5.34 22.47
CA ASP A 36 -14.31 -4.88 21.59
C ASP A 36 -14.11 -5.28 20.12
N ASP A 37 -13.02 -5.98 19.79
CA ASP A 37 -12.78 -6.44 18.40
C ASP A 37 -13.79 -7.52 18.01
N ASP A 38 -14.42 -7.36 16.85
CA ASP A 38 -15.44 -8.27 16.34
C ASP A 38 -14.94 -9.72 16.15
N ARG A 39 -13.61 -9.95 16.13
CA ARG A 39 -13.01 -11.30 16.17
C ARG A 39 -13.56 -12.18 17.27
N TRP A 40 -13.86 -11.63 18.45
CA TRP A 40 -14.31 -12.41 19.60
C TRP A 40 -15.76 -12.86 19.47
N LYS A 41 -16.58 -12.12 18.72
CA LYS A 41 -17.99 -12.46 18.46
C LYS A 41 -18.13 -13.68 17.54
N GLY A 42 -17.12 -13.91 16.69
CA GLY A 42 -17.16 -14.98 15.69
C GLY A 42 -18.11 -14.68 14.55
N GLY A 43 -17.95 -15.39 13.43
CA GLY A 43 -18.81 -15.25 12.24
C GLY A 43 -18.35 -14.21 11.22
N ASP A 44 -17.39 -13.35 11.56
CA ASP A 44 -16.75 -12.46 10.59
C ASP A 44 -15.98 -13.25 9.54
N LEU A 45 -16.23 -12.93 8.27
CA LEU A 45 -15.49 -13.49 7.14
C LEU A 45 -14.15 -12.79 7.00
N ARG A 46 -13.06 -13.57 7.07
CA ARG A 46 -11.70 -13.08 6.91
C ARG A 46 -10.93 -13.91 5.89
N PHE A 47 -9.90 -13.29 5.32
CA PHE A 47 -8.91 -14.04 4.57
C PHE A 47 -8.07 -14.87 5.53
N ALA A 48 -7.87 -16.12 5.16
CA ALA A 48 -7.05 -17.07 5.89
C ALA A 48 -6.17 -17.89 4.95
N ALA A 49 -5.10 -18.45 5.49
CA ALA A 49 -4.19 -19.35 4.79
C ALA A 49 -3.62 -20.37 5.79
N PHE A 50 -3.12 -21.49 5.28
CA PHE A 50 -2.37 -22.44 6.09
C PHE A 50 -0.93 -21.93 6.27
N ASN A 51 -0.48 -21.88 7.52
CA ASN A 51 0.91 -21.57 7.84
C ASN A 51 1.82 -22.79 7.59
N THR A 52 3.13 -22.64 7.81
CA THR A 52 4.12 -23.73 7.65
C THR A 52 3.89 -24.92 8.57
N ASP A 53 3.13 -24.73 9.65
CA ASP A 53 2.77 -25.78 10.61
C ASP A 53 1.45 -26.48 10.27
N ASN A 54 0.90 -26.23 9.07
CA ASN A 54 -0.40 -26.72 8.60
C ASN A 54 -1.58 -26.28 9.48
N LYS A 55 -1.45 -25.15 10.18
CA LYS A 55 -2.53 -24.54 10.96
C LYS A 55 -3.21 -23.44 10.15
N LEU A 56 -4.52 -23.32 10.32
CA LEU A 56 -5.29 -22.21 9.77
C LEU A 56 -4.89 -20.91 10.48
N ALA A 57 -4.43 -19.92 9.72
CA ALA A 57 -4.05 -18.61 10.22
C ALA A 57 -4.78 -17.49 9.46
N TYR A 58 -5.03 -16.37 10.16
CA TYR A 58 -5.67 -15.18 9.60
C TYR A 58 -4.63 -14.10 9.30
N PHE A 59 -4.92 -13.21 8.34
CA PHE A 59 -4.08 -12.04 8.06
C PHE A 59 -4.35 -10.95 9.11
N THR A 60 -3.57 -10.94 10.18
CA THR A 60 -3.67 -9.97 11.30
C THR A 60 -2.38 -9.20 11.56
N GLY A 61 -1.40 -9.30 10.66
CA GLY A 61 -0.13 -8.57 10.77
C GLY A 61 -0.27 -7.08 10.44
N SER A 62 0.83 -6.34 10.59
CA SER A 62 0.92 -4.95 10.12
C SER A 62 0.65 -4.85 8.62
N SER A 63 0.16 -3.69 8.19
CA SER A 63 -0.08 -3.42 6.77
C SER A 63 1.23 -3.56 5.99
N LEU A 64 1.19 -4.36 4.92
CA LEU A 64 2.31 -4.45 4.00
C LEU A 64 2.47 -3.13 3.24
N LYS A 65 3.70 -2.89 2.79
CA LYS A 65 4.08 -1.73 1.98
C LYS A 65 3.16 -1.60 0.75
N PRO A 66 2.31 -0.56 0.65
CA PRO A 66 1.45 -0.39 -0.51
C PRO A 66 2.26 0.18 -1.70
N GLU A 67 2.06 -0.40 -2.88
CA GLU A 67 2.60 0.12 -4.14
C GLU A 67 1.47 0.29 -5.15
N ILE A 68 1.29 1.53 -5.64
CA ILE A 68 0.24 1.90 -6.59
C ILE A 68 0.88 2.43 -7.85
N ASP A 69 0.72 1.70 -8.94
CA ASP A 69 1.18 2.11 -10.26
C ASP A 69 0.08 2.82 -11.03
N THR A 70 0.39 4.02 -11.54
CA THR A 70 -0.45 4.66 -12.55
C THR A 70 -0.34 3.94 -13.89
N LYS A 71 -1.31 4.21 -14.79
CA LYS A 71 -1.21 3.76 -16.17
C LYS A 71 -0.05 4.47 -16.87
N GLU A 72 0.54 3.79 -17.84
CA GLU A 72 1.47 4.46 -18.73
C GLU A 72 0.71 5.44 -19.64
N VAL A 73 1.13 6.70 -19.63
CA VAL A 73 0.46 7.78 -20.36
C VAL A 73 1.47 8.58 -21.17
N GLU A 74 1.02 9.04 -22.34
CA GLU A 74 1.70 10.10 -23.10
C GLU A 74 1.10 11.44 -22.64
N LEU A 75 1.79 12.11 -21.69
CA LEU A 75 1.27 13.35 -21.07
C LEU A 75 1.01 14.47 -22.09
N THR A 76 1.85 14.56 -23.13
CA THR A 76 1.63 15.44 -24.28
C THR A 76 1.60 14.58 -25.53
N PRO A 77 0.42 14.34 -26.14
CA PRO A 77 0.29 13.49 -27.32
C PRO A 77 1.26 13.87 -28.44
N GLY A 78 1.94 12.86 -28.99
CA GLY A 78 2.92 13.02 -30.06
C GLY A 78 4.29 13.58 -29.63
N ARG A 79 4.50 13.96 -28.37
CA ARG A 79 5.71 14.67 -27.92
C ARG A 79 6.31 14.09 -26.64
N ARG A 80 7.60 14.35 -26.45
CA ARG A 80 8.23 14.14 -25.15
C ARG A 80 7.76 15.23 -24.18
N THR A 81 7.51 14.83 -22.95
CA THR A 81 7.13 15.76 -21.87
C THR A 81 8.23 15.78 -20.84
N ARG A 82 8.58 16.98 -20.37
CA ARG A 82 9.47 17.16 -19.22
C ARG A 82 8.61 17.39 -17.98
N THR A 83 8.61 16.42 -17.08
CA THR A 83 7.88 16.45 -15.80
C THR A 83 8.83 16.84 -14.68
N ARG A 84 8.43 17.82 -13.88
CA ARG A 84 9.25 18.40 -12.81
C ARG A 84 8.69 18.16 -11.42
N ALA A 85 7.37 17.95 -11.31
CA ALA A 85 6.74 17.66 -10.03
C ALA A 85 5.49 16.78 -10.21
N ALA A 86 5.29 15.87 -9.27
CA ALA A 86 4.07 15.07 -9.13
C ALA A 86 3.74 14.86 -7.65
N ARG A 87 2.48 14.55 -7.34
CA ARG A 87 1.96 14.35 -5.98
C ARG A 87 1.05 13.12 -5.92
N PRO A 88 1.16 12.27 -4.89
CA PRO A 88 0.22 11.19 -4.66
C PRO A 88 -1.10 11.75 -4.12
N LYS A 89 -2.23 11.30 -4.66
CA LYS A 89 -3.57 11.63 -4.16
C LYS A 89 -4.00 10.56 -3.17
N VAL A 90 -3.40 10.59 -1.99
CA VAL A 90 -3.66 9.64 -0.91
C VAL A 90 -3.94 10.40 0.39
N ASP A 91 -4.83 9.86 1.21
CA ASP A 91 -5.11 10.37 2.56
C ASP A 91 -4.25 9.63 3.59
N GLY A 92 -3.40 10.39 4.30
CA GLY A 92 -2.56 9.90 5.38
C GLY A 92 -1.32 9.11 4.95
N GLY A 93 -0.51 8.76 5.94
CA GLY A 93 0.74 8.01 5.77
C GLY A 93 1.87 8.78 5.10
N THR A 94 3.03 8.15 5.02
CA THR A 94 4.21 8.67 4.34
C THR A 94 4.35 7.99 2.99
N TRP A 95 4.44 8.80 1.93
CA TRP A 95 4.51 8.32 0.56
C TRP A 95 5.75 8.80 -0.17
N THR A 96 6.16 8.03 -1.16
CA THR A 96 7.23 8.36 -2.10
C THR A 96 6.73 8.14 -3.53
N ILE A 97 7.27 8.89 -4.49
CA ILE A 97 6.98 8.70 -5.90
C ILE A 97 8.23 8.17 -6.61
N THR A 98 8.08 7.09 -7.36
CA THR A 98 9.11 6.56 -8.25
C THR A 98 8.71 6.80 -9.71
N PRO A 99 9.45 7.64 -10.45
CA PRO A 99 9.22 7.83 -11.87
C PRO A 99 9.62 6.60 -12.68
N ILE A 100 8.79 6.22 -13.64
CA ILE A 100 9.00 5.09 -14.55
C ILE A 100 8.73 5.57 -15.97
N HIS A 101 9.60 5.27 -16.92
CA HIS A 101 9.48 5.88 -18.25
C HIS A 101 10.10 5.06 -19.38
N ARG A 102 9.66 5.38 -20.61
CA ARG A 102 10.27 4.91 -21.87
C ARG A 102 9.97 5.87 -23.02
N ASN A 103 10.78 5.83 -24.08
CA ASN A 103 10.58 6.69 -25.25
C ASN A 103 9.82 6.00 -26.39
N ASN A 104 10.00 4.68 -26.53
CA ASN A 104 9.31 3.85 -27.52
C ASN A 104 8.64 2.67 -26.80
N LEU A 105 7.52 2.17 -27.34
CA LEU A 105 6.80 1.02 -26.77
C LEU A 105 7.60 -0.29 -26.84
N THR A 106 8.60 -0.37 -27.72
CA THR A 106 9.51 -1.52 -27.88
C THR A 106 10.73 -1.44 -26.97
N SER A 107 11.02 -0.27 -26.39
CA SER A 107 12.17 -0.10 -25.50
C SER A 107 11.89 -0.67 -24.11
N ALA A 108 12.96 -1.09 -23.42
CA ALA A 108 12.89 -1.46 -22.01
C ALA A 108 12.41 -0.27 -21.16
N VAL A 109 11.64 -0.59 -20.12
CA VAL A 109 11.13 0.39 -19.16
C VAL A 109 12.23 0.76 -18.18
N THR A 110 12.52 2.05 -18.04
CA THR A 110 13.46 2.58 -17.05
C THR A 110 12.69 2.97 -15.79
N THR A 111 13.18 2.57 -14.62
CA THR A 111 12.63 2.95 -13.31
C THR A 111 13.70 3.75 -12.57
N ASP A 112 13.38 4.98 -12.20
CA ASP A 112 14.29 5.87 -11.48
C ASP A 112 14.25 5.57 -9.97
N SER A 113 15.02 6.33 -9.17
CA SER A 113 14.98 6.23 -7.71
C SER A 113 13.68 6.82 -7.14
N ALA A 114 13.24 6.27 -6.01
CA ALA A 114 12.11 6.83 -5.26
C ALA A 114 12.44 8.23 -4.73
N ILE A 115 11.47 9.14 -4.81
CA ILE A 115 11.58 10.54 -4.42
C ILE A 115 10.65 10.80 -3.25
N ILE A 116 11.20 11.34 -2.17
CA ILE A 116 10.45 11.74 -0.98
C ILE A 116 9.71 13.04 -1.25
N LEU A 117 8.48 13.15 -0.73
CA LEU A 117 7.67 14.35 -0.85
C LEU A 117 8.28 15.49 -0.04
N ASN A 118 8.28 16.69 -0.61
CA ASN A 118 8.70 17.90 0.09
C ASN A 118 7.58 18.43 1.02
N ALA A 119 7.83 19.56 1.70
CA ALA A 119 6.85 20.19 2.60
C ALA A 119 5.55 20.67 1.92
N HIS A 120 5.52 20.73 0.59
CA HIS A 120 4.31 21.05 -0.19
C HIS A 120 3.60 19.79 -0.71
N ASP A 121 4.01 18.60 -0.25
CA ASP A 121 3.51 17.31 -0.71
C ASP A 121 3.81 17.04 -2.20
N GLU A 122 5.01 17.41 -2.65
CA GLU A 122 5.43 17.22 -4.05
C GLU A 122 6.75 16.47 -4.15
N ALA A 123 6.79 15.48 -5.03
CA ALA A 123 8.01 14.82 -5.46
C ALA A 123 8.62 15.60 -6.62
N ARG A 124 9.74 16.28 -6.36
CA ARG A 124 10.48 17.03 -7.39
C ARG A 124 11.39 16.10 -8.17
N MET A 125 11.28 16.15 -9.49
CA MET A 125 12.00 15.28 -10.41
C MET A 125 12.47 16.05 -11.65
N ASN A 126 13.27 15.41 -12.50
CA ASN A 126 13.64 15.98 -13.80
C ASN A 126 13.49 14.91 -14.89
N LEU A 127 12.25 14.44 -15.05
CA LEU A 127 11.93 13.35 -15.98
C LEU A 127 11.67 13.92 -17.37
N ASN A 128 12.32 13.38 -18.40
CA ASN A 128 12.04 13.71 -19.80
C ASN A 128 11.85 12.46 -20.64
N ALA A 129 10.59 12.10 -20.91
CA ALA A 129 10.23 10.95 -21.72
C ALA A 129 8.89 11.15 -22.42
N ARG A 130 8.63 10.33 -23.45
CA ARG A 130 7.33 10.29 -24.14
C ARG A 130 6.27 9.58 -23.30
N TYR A 131 6.55 8.34 -22.91
CA TYR A 131 5.67 7.54 -22.07
C TYR A 131 6.15 7.59 -20.64
N GLN A 132 5.25 7.95 -19.74
CA GLN A 132 5.54 8.13 -18.32
C GLN A 132 4.53 7.36 -17.48
N ARG A 133 5.03 6.81 -16.39
CA ARG A 133 4.29 6.13 -15.34
C ARG A 133 4.88 6.58 -14.00
N PHE A 134 4.03 6.74 -13.01
CA PHE A 134 4.43 7.06 -11.65
C PHE A 134 3.96 5.96 -10.71
N ARG A 135 4.87 5.48 -9.87
CA ARG A 135 4.57 4.57 -8.77
C ARG A 135 4.50 5.37 -7.48
N ALA A 136 3.36 5.36 -6.79
CA ALA A 136 3.25 5.84 -5.43
C ALA A 136 3.50 4.67 -4.47
N THR A 137 4.40 4.86 -3.52
CA THR A 137 4.81 3.83 -2.55
C THR A 137 4.67 4.36 -1.14
N GLY A 138 3.85 3.71 -0.33
CA GLY A 138 3.68 4.05 1.08
C GLY A 138 4.60 3.25 2.00
N THR A 139 4.76 3.70 3.24
CA THR A 139 5.50 2.95 4.28
C THR A 139 4.66 1.80 4.83
N ALA A 140 5.30 0.66 5.10
CA ALA A 140 4.62 -0.46 5.76
C ALA A 140 4.23 -0.07 7.21
N GLY A 141 3.02 -0.46 7.63
CA GLY A 141 2.49 -0.12 8.96
C GLY A 141 1.85 1.26 9.07
N ASP A 142 1.98 2.13 8.06
CA ASP A 142 1.31 3.44 8.07
C ASP A 142 -0.21 3.29 7.88
N THR A 143 -0.94 4.27 8.41
CA THR A 143 -2.39 4.37 8.30
C THR A 143 -2.79 5.29 7.16
N TRP A 144 -3.62 4.80 6.26
CA TRP A 144 -4.22 5.53 5.15
C TRP A 144 -5.58 4.92 4.82
N THR A 145 -6.51 5.70 4.26
CA THR A 145 -7.89 5.21 4.00
C THR A 145 -8.24 5.19 2.52
N HIS A 146 -7.83 6.22 1.78
CA HIS A 146 -8.21 6.38 0.37
C HIS A 146 -6.99 6.75 -0.47
N ALA A 147 -6.83 6.06 -1.60
CA ALA A 147 -5.85 6.37 -2.62
C ALA A 147 -6.53 6.47 -3.99
N GLN A 148 -6.35 7.60 -4.67
CA GLN A 148 -7.00 7.87 -5.96
C GLN A 148 -6.03 7.78 -7.15
N GLY A 149 -4.75 8.13 -6.95
CA GLY A 149 -3.75 8.08 -8.01
C GLY A 149 -2.59 9.03 -7.77
N VAL A 150 -1.96 9.47 -8.86
CA VAL A 150 -0.87 10.46 -8.85
C VAL A 150 -1.25 11.61 -9.77
N GLU A 151 -1.13 12.83 -9.26
CA GLU A 151 -1.34 14.07 -9.98
C GLU A 151 0.00 14.62 -10.47
N VAL A 152 0.09 15.00 -11.74
CA VAL A 152 1.27 15.67 -12.31
C VAL A 152 1.08 17.17 -12.19
N ILE A 153 1.96 17.84 -11.46
CA ILE A 153 1.81 19.25 -11.09
C ILE A 153 2.49 20.17 -12.11
N ASP A 154 3.74 19.85 -12.47
CA ASP A 154 4.52 20.63 -13.43
C ASP A 154 5.01 19.71 -14.53
N ALA A 155 4.44 19.89 -15.71
CA ALA A 155 4.83 19.20 -16.93
C ALA A 155 4.85 20.20 -18.09
N SER A 156 5.98 20.28 -18.78
CA SER A 156 6.15 21.13 -19.96
C SER A 156 6.44 20.28 -21.20
N PRO A 157 5.78 20.54 -22.34
CA PRO A 157 6.09 19.84 -23.58
C PRO A 157 7.50 20.20 -24.07
N GLY A 158 8.19 19.23 -24.67
CA GLY A 158 9.45 19.48 -25.37
C GLY A 158 9.24 20.36 -26.62
N SER A 159 10.27 21.14 -26.97
CA SER A 159 10.29 21.93 -28.20
C SER A 159 10.07 21.05 -29.43
N VAL A 160 9.25 21.55 -30.37
CA VAL A 160 9.25 21.06 -31.74
C VAL A 160 10.43 21.72 -32.44
N TRP A 161 11.28 20.89 -33.04
CA TRP A 161 12.18 21.34 -34.09
C TRP A 161 11.49 21.06 -35.42
#